data_AF-A0A7C2RJ03-F1
#
_entry.id   AF-A0A7C2RJ03-F1
#
_cell.length_a   1.000
_cell.length_b   1.000
_cell.length_c   1.000
_cell.angle_alpha   90.00
_cell.angle_beta   90.00
_cell.angle_gamma   90.00
#
_symmetry.space_group_name_H-M   'P 1'
#
loop_
_entity.id
_entity.type
_entity.pdbx_description
1 polymer ?
#
loop_
_entity_poly.entity_id
_entity_poly.type
_entity_poly.pdbx_seq_one_letter_code
_entity_poly.pdbx_strand_id
1 'polypeptide(L)'
;IDPPTLVRAENGLIKLAVADVNDGHLHRFGYQIGGTLVRFLALKTERGSIGTAFDACQICGDYGYVQEGGNIVCLNCAADIHIPTIGQGGGCNPIPLASRVEGEHLVIAVGDLAKGVASFGGSETIEVTDLVCGMKLDVADASEPVTYQGQTYYFCKMPNCAAAFKQHPEKYAR
;
A
#
# COMPACT_ATOMS: atom_id res chain seq x y z
N ILE A 1 1.84 4.79 12.07
CA ILE A 1 2.17 4.05 10.84
C ILE A 1 1.58 4.80 9.69
N ASP A 2 2.37 5.06 8.66
CA ASP A 2 1.89 5.80 7.51
C ASP A 2 0.80 5.00 6.79
N PRO A 3 -0.29 5.67 6.37
CA PRO A 3 -1.34 5.02 5.61
C PRO A 3 -0.75 4.39 4.33
N PRO A 4 -1.37 3.31 3.81
CA PRO A 4 -0.90 2.70 2.56
C PRO A 4 -0.98 3.71 1.41
N THR A 5 0.05 3.72 0.56
CA THR A 5 -0.04 4.39 -0.75
C THR A 5 -1.03 3.63 -1.61
N LEU A 6 -2.13 4.30 -1.94
CA LEU A 6 -3.19 3.66 -2.71
C LEU A 6 -2.84 3.59 -4.19
N VAL A 7 -2.98 2.38 -4.73
CA VAL A 7 -2.56 2.01 -6.08
C VAL A 7 -3.77 1.72 -6.96
N ARG A 8 -3.58 1.84 -8.27
CA ARG A 8 -4.58 1.51 -9.29
C ARG A 8 -4.11 0.34 -10.13
N ALA A 9 -5.07 -0.34 -10.74
CA ALA A 9 -4.80 -1.41 -11.69
C ALA A 9 -5.22 -0.99 -13.10
N GLU A 10 -4.42 -1.38 -14.08
CA GLU A 10 -4.72 -1.28 -15.51
C GLU A 10 -4.77 -2.70 -16.08
N ASN A 11 -5.87 -3.06 -16.75
CA ASN A 11 -6.06 -4.40 -17.31
C ASN A 11 -5.83 -5.54 -16.29
N GLY A 12 -6.23 -5.33 -15.03
CA GLY A 12 -6.08 -6.32 -13.95
C GLY A 12 -4.67 -6.43 -13.38
N LEU A 13 -3.76 -5.53 -13.74
CA LEU A 13 -2.38 -5.48 -13.26
C LEU A 13 -2.08 -4.18 -12.54
N ILE A 14 -1.44 -4.28 -11.39
CA ILE A 14 -0.80 -3.15 -10.71
C ILE A 14 0.67 -3.14 -11.14
N LYS A 15 1.17 -1.96 -11.51
CA LYS A 15 2.56 -1.75 -11.90
C LYS A 15 3.15 -0.67 -11.01
N LEU A 16 4.16 -1.04 -10.24
CA LEU A 16 4.93 -0.12 -9.39
C LEU A 16 6.31 0.06 -10.03
N ALA A 17 6.89 1.26 -10.02
CA ALA A 17 8.26 1.42 -10.48
C ALA A 17 9.20 0.68 -9.52
N VAL A 18 10.13 -0.11 -10.06
CA VAL A 18 11.14 -0.81 -9.25
C VAL A 18 11.96 0.19 -8.43
N ALA A 19 12.23 1.37 -8.99
CA ALA A 19 12.96 2.44 -8.31
C ALA A 19 12.29 2.88 -6.99
N ASP A 20 10.95 2.80 -6.91
CA ASP A 20 10.19 3.25 -5.75
C ASP A 20 10.20 2.25 -4.59
N VAL A 21 10.57 0.98 -4.84
CA VAL A 21 10.48 -0.11 -3.85
C VAL A 21 11.79 -0.87 -3.63
N ASN A 22 12.84 -0.50 -4.38
CA ASN A 22 14.13 -1.17 -4.39
C ASN A 22 15.22 -0.42 -3.57
N ASP A 23 14.80 0.30 -2.53
CA ASP A 23 15.66 1.11 -1.65
C ASP A 23 15.99 0.41 -0.32
N GLY A 24 15.34 -0.71 -0.01
CA GLY A 24 15.50 -1.44 1.25
C GLY A 24 14.55 -0.98 2.35
N HIS A 25 13.69 -0.01 2.08
CA HIS A 25 12.64 0.42 2.97
C HIS A 25 11.34 -0.37 2.74
N LEU A 26 10.56 -0.56 3.80
CA LEU A 26 9.23 -1.14 3.72
C LEU A 26 8.27 -0.12 3.11
N HIS A 27 7.77 -0.42 1.91
CA HIS A 27 6.72 0.34 1.25
C HIS A 27 5.39 -0.35 1.44
N ARG A 28 4.37 0.42 1.84
CA ARG A 28 3.02 -0.08 2.07
C ARG A 28 2.09 0.47 1.01
N PHE A 29 1.33 -0.43 0.39
CA PHE A 29 0.35 -0.10 -0.63
C PHE A 29 -1.02 -0.65 -0.26
N GLY A 30 -2.06 -0.11 -0.90
CA GLY A 30 -3.43 -0.55 -0.69
C GLY A 30 -4.23 -0.55 -1.99
N TYR A 31 -5.03 -1.59 -2.17
CA TYR A 31 -5.92 -1.73 -3.33
C TYR A 31 -7.34 -2.12 -2.86
N GLN A 32 -8.34 -1.42 -3.36
CA GLN A 32 -9.74 -1.67 -3.00
C GLN A 32 -10.32 -2.84 -3.81
N ILE A 33 -10.81 -3.87 -3.14
CA ILE A 33 -11.48 -5.04 -3.75
C ILE A 33 -12.80 -5.27 -3.04
N GLY A 34 -13.93 -5.03 -3.72
CA GLY A 34 -15.25 -5.31 -3.16
C GLY A 34 -15.57 -4.55 -1.86
N GLY A 35 -14.98 -3.36 -1.68
CA GLY A 35 -15.12 -2.56 -0.46
C GLY A 35 -14.10 -2.88 0.64
N THR A 36 -13.27 -3.91 0.45
CA THR A 36 -12.15 -4.23 1.35
C THR A 36 -10.88 -3.59 0.83
N LEU A 37 -10.20 -2.84 1.71
CA LEU A 37 -8.84 -2.40 1.46
C LEU A 37 -7.87 -3.56 1.68
N VAL A 38 -7.33 -4.11 0.61
CA VAL A 38 -6.27 -5.12 0.69
C VAL A 38 -4.93 -4.40 0.72
N ARG A 39 -4.25 -4.45 1.87
CA ARG A 39 -2.92 -3.85 2.05
C ARG A 39 -1.81 -4.85 1.74
N PHE A 40 -0.74 -4.36 1.13
CA PHE A 40 0.44 -5.17 0.85
C PHE A 40 1.72 -4.37 1.01
N LEU A 41 2.82 -5.10 1.14
CA LEU A 41 4.16 -4.63 1.42
C LEU A 41 5.07 -4.97 0.26
N ALA A 42 5.99 -4.07 -0.07
CA ALA A 42 7.10 -4.33 -0.98
C ALA A 42 8.39 -3.73 -0.42
N LEU A 43 9.49 -4.48 -0.54
CA LEU A 43 10.83 -3.98 -0.22
C LEU A 43 11.91 -4.81 -0.90
N LYS A 44 13.06 -4.17 -1.12
CA LYS A 44 14.28 -4.88 -1.50
C LYS A 44 14.70 -5.84 -0.39
N THR A 45 14.87 -7.11 -0.76
CA THR A 45 15.51 -8.10 0.12
C THR A 45 17.02 -8.04 -0.02
N GLU A 46 17.75 -8.49 1.00
CA GLU A 46 19.22 -8.60 0.94
C GLU A 46 19.72 -9.56 -0.14
N ARG A 47 18.84 -10.41 -0.68
CA ARG A 47 19.12 -11.29 -1.83
C ARG A 47 19.09 -10.55 -3.18
N GLY A 48 18.77 -9.26 -3.18
CA GLY A 48 18.70 -8.43 -4.38
C GLY A 48 17.36 -8.49 -5.13
N SER A 49 16.43 -9.37 -4.72
CA SER A 49 15.06 -9.43 -5.22
C SER A 49 14.13 -8.52 -4.42
N ILE A 50 12.99 -8.12 -4.99
CA ILE A 50 11.91 -7.44 -4.23
C ILE A 50 11.01 -8.50 -3.61
N GLY A 51 10.86 -8.45 -2.28
CA GLY A 51 9.92 -9.29 -1.54
C GLY A 51 8.56 -8.61 -1.51
N THR A 52 7.50 -9.37 -1.78
CA THR A 52 6.10 -8.90 -1.70
C THR A 52 5.27 -9.80 -0.82
N ALA A 53 4.46 -9.18 0.03
CA ALA A 53 3.56 -9.88 0.94
C ALA A 53 2.34 -9.02 1.29
N PHE A 54 1.26 -9.64 1.74
CA PHE A 54 0.16 -8.91 2.36
C PHE A 54 0.63 -8.27 3.68
N ASP A 55 0.04 -7.14 4.05
CA ASP A 55 0.26 -6.50 5.36
C ASP A 55 -0.56 -7.23 6.45
N ALA A 56 -0.42 -8.55 6.49
CA ALA A 56 -1.13 -9.47 7.37
C ALA A 56 -0.36 -10.79 7.54
N CYS A 57 -0.52 -11.49 8.68
CA CYS A 57 -0.09 -12.89 8.85
C CYS A 57 -1.25 -13.85 9.11
N GLN A 58 -0.95 -15.14 8.95
CA GLN A 58 -1.85 -16.25 9.26
C GLN A 58 -2.25 -16.34 10.73
N ILE A 59 -1.46 -15.74 11.64
CA ILE A 59 -1.68 -15.84 13.10
C ILE A 59 -2.42 -14.62 13.63
N CYS A 60 -1.93 -13.41 13.32
CA CYS A 60 -2.47 -12.18 13.89
C CYS A 60 -3.53 -11.52 13.00
N GLY A 61 -3.61 -11.85 11.71
CA GLY A 61 -4.46 -11.11 10.77
C GLY A 61 -3.81 -9.82 10.29
N ASP A 62 -4.62 -8.80 10.06
CA ASP A 62 -4.32 -7.52 9.40
C ASP A 62 -3.81 -6.40 10.33
N TYR A 63 -3.27 -6.72 11.50
CA TYR A 63 -2.65 -5.71 12.38
C TYR A 63 -1.51 -4.95 11.67
N GLY A 64 -0.84 -5.62 10.73
CA GLY A 64 0.21 -5.05 9.89
C GLY A 64 1.61 -5.09 10.49
N TYR A 65 2.53 -4.45 9.76
CA TYR A 65 3.96 -4.48 10.04
C TYR A 65 4.61 -3.10 9.93
N VAL A 66 5.73 -2.93 10.65
CA VAL A 66 6.62 -1.76 10.57
C VAL A 66 8.07 -2.21 10.37
N GLN A 67 8.91 -1.38 9.77
CA GLN A 67 10.35 -1.66 9.70
C GLN A 67 11.07 -0.99 10.88
N GLU A 68 11.79 -1.80 11.67
CA GLU A 68 12.57 -1.34 12.82
C GLU A 68 13.87 -2.14 12.92
N GLY A 69 14.98 -1.46 13.25
CA GLY A 69 16.25 -2.15 13.54
C GLY A 69 16.82 -3.01 12.41
N GLY A 70 16.44 -2.76 11.15
CA GLY A 70 16.85 -3.56 9.99
C GLY A 70 15.96 -4.78 9.70
N ASN A 71 14.91 -4.99 10.48
CA ASN A 71 13.93 -6.05 10.29
C ASN A 71 12.51 -5.48 10.15
N ILE A 72 11.55 -6.38 9.90
CA ILE A 72 10.12 -6.06 9.89
C ILE A 72 9.50 -6.59 11.19
N VAL A 73 8.73 -5.77 11.90
CA VAL A 73 8.13 -6.13 13.20
C VAL A 73 6.61 -6.20 13.06
N CYS A 74 6.02 -7.30 13.53
CA CYS A 74 4.56 -7.44 13.62
C CYS A 74 4.00 -6.55 14.73
N LEU A 75 2.97 -5.76 14.42
CA LEU A 75 2.44 -4.78 15.36
C LEU A 75 1.56 -5.37 16.46
N ASN A 76 1.12 -6.62 16.30
CA ASN A 76 0.35 -7.31 17.31
C ASN A 76 1.23 -8.06 18.31
N CYS A 77 2.11 -8.93 17.81
CA CYS A 77 2.87 -9.87 18.65
C CYS A 77 4.35 -9.51 18.81
N ALA A 78 4.81 -8.40 18.21
CA ALA A 78 6.21 -7.96 18.20
C ALA A 78 7.20 -8.99 17.65
N ALA A 79 6.73 -9.95 16.84
CA ALA A 79 7.60 -10.89 16.15
C ALA A 79 8.55 -10.14 15.22
N ASP A 80 9.84 -10.45 15.35
CA ASP A 80 10.92 -9.89 14.55
C ASP A 80 11.12 -10.72 13.28
N ILE A 81 10.86 -10.12 12.12
CA ILE A 81 10.80 -10.77 10.81
C ILE A 81 12.00 -10.36 9.98
N HIS A 82 12.80 -11.35 9.62
CA HIS A 82 13.98 -11.17 8.79
C HIS A 82 13.61 -10.76 7.36
N ILE A 83 14.14 -9.63 6.87
CA ILE A 83 13.90 -9.14 5.51
C ILE A 83 14.15 -10.21 4.42
N PRO A 84 15.18 -11.08 4.51
CA PRO A 84 15.39 -12.15 3.52
C PRO A 84 14.29 -13.22 3.44
N THR A 85 13.35 -13.28 4.39
CA THR A 85 12.23 -14.24 4.40
C THR A 85 10.92 -13.66 3.87
N ILE A 86 10.89 -12.37 3.54
CA ILE A 86 9.70 -11.74 2.95
C ILE A 86 9.38 -12.41 1.61
N GLY A 87 8.13 -12.88 1.48
CA GLY A 87 7.65 -13.67 0.34
C GLY A 87 7.74 -15.20 0.53
N GLN A 88 8.28 -15.71 1.64
CA GLN A 88 8.32 -17.16 1.94
C GLN A 88 7.20 -17.64 2.87
N GLY A 89 6.63 -16.73 3.68
CA GLY A 89 5.48 -17.03 4.54
C GLY A 89 5.82 -17.91 5.75
N GLY A 90 4.77 -18.36 6.45
CA GLY A 90 4.85 -19.23 7.63
C GLY A 90 4.97 -18.48 8.96
N GLY A 91 4.22 -18.92 9.98
CA GLY A 91 4.26 -18.31 11.31
C GLY A 91 3.85 -16.83 11.30
N CYS A 92 4.67 -15.97 11.90
CA CYS A 92 4.46 -14.53 11.92
C CYS A 92 4.98 -13.80 10.67
N ASN A 93 5.61 -14.51 9.71
CA ASN A 93 5.96 -13.89 8.44
C ASN A 93 4.69 -13.36 7.75
N PRO A 94 4.76 -12.17 7.11
CA PRO A 94 3.71 -11.70 6.23
C PRO A 94 3.30 -12.76 5.20
N ILE A 95 2.00 -12.87 4.91
CA ILE A 95 1.47 -13.83 3.94
C ILE A 95 2.03 -13.48 2.54
N PRO A 96 2.69 -14.41 1.83
CA PRO A 96 3.29 -14.11 0.54
C PRO A 96 2.27 -13.61 -0.49
N LEU A 97 2.67 -12.60 -1.26
CA LEU A 97 1.92 -12.09 -2.40
C LEU A 97 2.76 -12.33 -3.64
N ALA A 98 2.20 -13.03 -4.63
CA ALA A 98 2.90 -13.28 -5.89
C ALA A 98 3.12 -11.96 -6.65
N SER A 99 4.34 -11.77 -7.14
CA SER A 99 4.73 -10.65 -7.97
C SER A 99 5.85 -11.07 -8.92
N ARG A 100 6.14 -10.22 -9.91
CA ARG A 100 7.27 -10.40 -10.82
C ARG A 100 7.80 -9.07 -11.28
N VAL A 101 9.08 -9.01 -11.63
CA VAL A 101 9.68 -7.82 -12.25
C VAL A 101 9.60 -7.96 -13.77
N GLU A 102 9.01 -6.97 -14.44
CA GLU A 102 8.95 -6.83 -15.90
C GLU A 102 9.56 -5.48 -16.30
N GLY A 103 10.81 -5.51 -16.78
CA GLY A 103 11.56 -4.28 -17.08
C GLY A 103 11.75 -3.43 -15.82
N GLU A 104 11.26 -2.19 -15.85
CA GLU A 104 11.36 -1.24 -14.73
C GLU A 104 10.17 -1.31 -13.76
N HIS A 105 9.28 -2.30 -13.93
CA HIS A 105 8.08 -2.42 -13.11
C HIS A 105 8.04 -3.70 -12.27
N LEU A 106 7.67 -3.56 -11.00
CA LEU A 106 7.13 -4.65 -10.19
C LEU A 106 5.65 -4.81 -10.53
N VAL A 107 5.27 -6.00 -10.99
CA VAL A 107 3.92 -6.31 -11.47
C VAL A 107 3.23 -7.28 -10.53
N ILE A 108 2.03 -6.90 -10.09
CA ILE A 108 1.16 -7.68 -9.21
C ILE A 108 -0.20 -7.83 -9.90
N ALA A 109 -0.71 -9.06 -9.98
CA ALA A 109 -2.04 -9.29 -10.53
C ALA A 109 -3.11 -9.01 -9.48
N VAL A 110 -4.20 -8.34 -9.86
CA VAL A 110 -5.35 -8.13 -8.97
C VAL A 110 -5.94 -9.47 -8.50
N GLY A 111 -5.89 -10.50 -9.35
CA GLY A 111 -6.30 -11.85 -8.98
C GLY A 111 -5.44 -12.49 -7.87
N ASP A 112 -4.17 -12.12 -7.75
CA ASP A 112 -3.31 -12.57 -6.66
C ASP A 112 -3.60 -11.79 -5.37
N LEU A 113 -3.84 -10.48 -5.47
CA LEU A 113 -4.30 -9.67 -4.32
C LEU A 113 -5.64 -10.15 -3.76
N ALA A 114 -6.58 -10.52 -4.63
CA ALA A 114 -7.89 -11.02 -4.23
C ALA A 114 -7.81 -12.24 -3.30
N LYS A 115 -6.75 -13.04 -3.39
CA LYS A 115 -6.53 -14.21 -2.49
C LYS A 115 -6.33 -13.80 -1.03
N GLY A 116 -5.88 -12.57 -0.79
CA GLY A 116 -5.66 -12.03 0.56
C GLY A 116 -6.87 -11.34 1.18
N VAL A 117 -7.98 -11.12 0.44
CA VAL A 117 -9.14 -10.35 0.94
C VAL A 117 -9.66 -10.88 2.28
N ALA A 118 -9.72 -12.20 2.45
CA ALA A 118 -10.19 -12.82 3.69
C ALA A 118 -9.28 -12.58 4.90
N SER A 119 -8.04 -12.12 4.69
CA SER A 119 -7.12 -11.73 5.76
C SER A 119 -7.37 -10.31 6.27
N PHE A 120 -8.20 -9.52 5.59
CA PHE A 120 -8.53 -8.14 5.95
C PHE A 120 -9.99 -8.08 6.39
N GLY A 121 -10.18 -8.07 7.71
CA GLY A 121 -11.50 -8.16 8.36
C GLY A 121 -12.04 -6.82 8.84
N GLY A 122 -11.20 -5.78 8.86
CA GLY A 122 -11.61 -4.43 9.18
C GLY A 122 -12.17 -3.69 7.96
N SER A 123 -13.35 -3.08 8.12
CA SER A 123 -13.69 -1.89 7.33
C SER A 123 -12.73 -0.78 7.76
N GLU A 124 -11.49 -0.83 7.27
CA GLU A 124 -10.53 0.25 7.49
C GLU A 124 -10.98 1.45 6.68
N THR A 125 -11.66 2.37 7.36
CA THR A 125 -11.89 3.72 6.87
C THR A 125 -10.52 4.39 6.77
N ILE A 126 -10.00 4.58 5.56
CA ILE A 126 -8.76 5.33 5.40
C ILE A 126 -9.13 6.81 5.48
N GLU A 127 -8.99 7.39 6.67
CA GLU A 127 -9.12 8.83 6.81
C GLU A 127 -7.90 9.53 6.20
N VAL A 128 -8.19 10.36 5.19
CA VAL A 128 -7.23 11.26 4.55
C VAL A 128 -7.73 12.69 4.69
N THR A 129 -6.81 13.64 4.75
CA THR A 129 -7.14 15.06 4.79
C THR A 129 -7.08 15.63 3.37
N ASP A 130 -8.18 16.22 2.92
CA ASP A 130 -8.21 17.03 1.71
C ASP A 130 -7.28 18.24 1.88
N LEU A 131 -6.19 18.31 1.10
CA LEU A 131 -5.19 19.37 1.25
C LEU A 131 -5.69 20.76 0.82
N VAL A 132 -6.84 20.84 0.13
CA VAL A 132 -7.43 22.11 -0.31
C VAL A 132 -8.34 22.70 0.76
N CYS A 133 -9.23 21.90 1.35
CA CYS A 133 -10.20 22.41 2.33
C CYS A 133 -9.94 21.99 3.78
N GLY A 134 -9.02 21.05 4.02
CA GLY A 134 -8.71 20.52 5.36
C GLY A 134 -9.75 19.52 5.89
N MET A 135 -10.75 19.15 5.08
CA MET A 135 -11.76 18.17 5.48
C MET A 135 -11.11 16.79 5.61
N LYS A 136 -11.40 16.10 6.71
CA LYS A 136 -11.13 14.67 6.83
C LYS A 136 -12.20 13.89 6.09
N LEU A 137 -11.79 12.93 5.27
CA LEU A 137 -12.71 12.04 4.57
C LEU A 137 -12.18 10.62 4.55
N ASP A 138 -13.09 9.67 4.50
CA ASP A 138 -12.75 8.33 4.06
C ASP A 138 -12.38 8.37 2.57
N VAL A 139 -11.28 7.73 2.20
CA VAL A 139 -10.91 7.45 0.82
C VAL A 139 -12.07 6.87 0.01
N ALA A 140 -12.88 5.99 0.61
CA ALA A 140 -14.06 5.40 -0.05
C ALA A 140 -15.10 6.47 -0.44
N ASP A 141 -15.12 7.59 0.28
CA ASP A 141 -16.01 8.73 0.03
C ASP A 141 -15.36 9.87 -0.77
N ALA A 142 -14.10 9.72 -1.16
CA ALA A 142 -13.39 10.72 -1.94
C ALA A 142 -13.97 10.90 -3.36
N SER A 143 -13.67 12.05 -3.94
CA SER A 143 -13.73 12.24 -5.40
C SER A 143 -12.61 11.45 -6.10
N GLU A 144 -12.62 11.44 -7.44
CA GLU A 144 -11.59 10.78 -8.24
C GLU A 144 -10.17 11.22 -7.77
N PRO A 145 -9.31 10.28 -7.31
CA PRO A 145 -8.01 10.64 -6.75
C PRO A 145 -7.13 11.32 -7.80
N VAL A 146 -6.20 12.17 -7.35
CA VAL A 146 -5.27 12.88 -8.23
C VAL A 146 -3.85 12.45 -7.90
N THR A 147 -3.09 12.01 -8.92
CA THR A 147 -1.67 11.71 -8.77
C THR A 147 -0.83 12.91 -9.16
N TYR A 148 0.11 13.31 -8.31
CA TYR A 148 1.06 14.38 -8.56
C TYR A 148 2.43 14.01 -7.97
N GLN A 149 3.50 14.14 -8.76
CA GLN A 149 4.86 13.75 -8.39
C GLN A 149 4.98 12.32 -7.81
N GLY A 150 4.21 11.37 -8.35
CA GLY A 150 4.23 9.97 -7.88
C GLY A 150 3.38 9.70 -6.64
N GLN A 151 2.86 10.73 -5.96
CA GLN A 151 1.98 10.60 -4.80
C GLN A 151 0.50 10.70 -5.21
N THR A 152 -0.36 9.87 -4.63
CA THR A 152 -1.83 9.95 -4.80
C THR A 152 -2.44 10.81 -3.69
N TYR A 153 -3.28 11.77 -4.07
CA TYR A 153 -4.01 12.68 -3.21
C TYR A 153 -5.53 12.49 -3.35
N TYR A 154 -6.25 12.71 -2.25
CA TYR A 154 -7.69 12.51 -2.12
C TYR A 154 -8.38 13.82 -1.76
N PHE A 155 -9.54 14.06 -2.36
CA PHE A 155 -10.29 15.30 -2.16
C PHE A 155 -11.76 14.99 -1.91
N CYS A 156 -12.40 15.82 -1.11
CA CYS A 156 -13.82 15.74 -0.85
C CYS A 156 -14.64 15.87 -2.15
N LYS A 157 -15.88 15.37 -2.11
CA LYS A 157 -16.83 15.47 -3.24
C LYS A 157 -17.40 16.88 -3.42
N MET A 158 -17.04 17.84 -2.56
CA MET A 158 -17.44 19.23 -2.78
C MET A 158 -16.81 19.75 -4.08
N PRO A 159 -17.52 20.61 -4.83
CA PRO A 159 -16.99 21.19 -6.04
C PRO A 159 -15.62 21.85 -5.79
N ASN A 160 -14.74 21.74 -6.78
CA ASN A 160 -13.49 22.48 -6.90
C ASN A 160 -12.26 21.99 -6.12
N CYS A 161 -12.35 21.10 -5.11
CA CYS A 161 -11.12 20.70 -4.37
C CYS A 161 -10.12 19.96 -5.29
N ALA A 162 -10.55 18.88 -5.94
CA ALA A 162 -9.71 18.16 -6.91
C ALA A 162 -9.28 19.05 -8.09
N ALA A 163 -10.15 19.94 -8.57
CA ALA A 163 -9.84 20.84 -9.69
C ALA A 163 -8.82 21.92 -9.32
N ALA A 164 -8.95 22.52 -8.13
CA ALA A 164 -8.02 23.52 -7.61
C ALA A 164 -6.63 22.92 -7.39
N PHE A 165 -6.58 21.70 -6.84
CA PHE A 165 -5.33 20.96 -6.72
C PHE A 165 -4.70 20.67 -8.08
N LYS A 166 -5.48 20.23 -9.08
CA LYS A 166 -4.96 19.99 -10.44
C LYS A 166 -4.39 21.24 -11.12
N GLN A 167 -4.94 22.42 -10.81
CA GLN A 167 -4.48 23.69 -11.39
C GLN A 167 -3.22 24.23 -10.72
N HIS A 168 -3.10 24.08 -9.40
CA HIS A 168 -2.01 24.64 -8.59
C HIS A 168 -1.52 23.64 -7.54
N PRO A 169 -1.04 22.44 -7.93
CA PRO A 169 -0.66 21.40 -6.98
C PRO A 169 0.47 21.84 -6.03
N GLU A 170 1.41 22.65 -6.51
CA GLU A 170 2.53 23.22 -5.74
C GLU A 170 2.10 24.10 -4.56
N LYS A 171 0.86 24.58 -4.55
CA LYS A 171 0.31 25.36 -3.43
C LYS A 171 -0.08 24.46 -2.25
N TYR A 172 -0.36 23.18 -2.51
CA TYR A 172 -0.98 22.26 -1.56
C TYR A 172 -0.07 21.07 -1.23
N ALA A 173 0.51 20.46 -2.26
CA ALA A 173 1.50 19.38 -2.13
C ALA A 173 2.82 19.97 -1.63
N ARG A 174 3.33 19.43 -0.52
CA ARG A 174 4.64 19.76 0.05
C ARG A 174 5.61 18.64 -0.21
#